data_AF-A0A1Q3K1N0-F1
#
_entry.id   AF-A0A1Q3K1N0-F1
#
_cell.length_a   1.000
_cell.length_b   1.000
_cell.length_c   1.000
_cell.angle_alpha   90.00
_cell.angle_beta   90.00
_cell.angle_gamma   90.00
#
_symmetry.space_group_name_H-M   'P 1'
#
loop_
_entity.id
_entity.type
_entity.pdbx_description
1 polymer ?
#
loop_
_entity_poly.entity_id
_entity_poly.type
_entity_poly.pdbx_seq_one_letter_code
_entity_poly.pdbx_strand_id
1 'polypeptide(L)'
;MTLHTPGGPLPISYSGNGTMIGRAKDLEFYTGSAFDRGTWWVVADRVCHRWRSWLGGKEYCVTLRMDGEKVHWRSQDGYSGTATLGAKRRVYEAGM
;
A
#
# COMPACT_ATOMS: atom_id res chain seq x y z
N MET A 1 3.57 -0.32 -5.04
CA MET A 1 4.06 0.80 -4.21
C MET A 1 4.87 0.19 -3.07
N THR A 2 5.95 0.84 -2.65
CA THR A 2 6.74 0.42 -1.49
C THR A 2 6.70 1.53 -0.46
N LEU A 3 6.11 1.24 0.70
CA LEU A 3 6.04 2.17 1.82
C LEU A 3 7.39 2.19 2.56
N HIS A 4 7.90 3.37 2.86
CA HIS A 4 9.12 3.51 3.68
C HIS A 4 8.72 3.65 5.14
N THR A 5 9.15 2.69 5.97
CA THR A 5 8.93 2.71 7.41
C THR A 5 10.27 2.70 8.13
N PRO A 6 10.35 3.16 9.40
CA PRO A 6 11.58 3.07 10.19
C PRO A 6 12.14 1.64 10.32
N GLY A 7 11.27 0.62 10.30
CA GLY A 7 11.68 -0.79 10.39
C GLY A 7 12.06 -1.42 9.04
N GLY A 8 11.96 -0.68 7.93
CA GLY A 8 12.29 -1.17 6.59
C GLY A 8 11.19 -0.91 5.55
N PRO A 9 11.41 -1.34 4.30
CA PRO A 9 10.43 -1.20 3.23
C PRO A 9 9.26 -2.16 3.42
N LEU A 10 8.04 -1.68 3.16
CA LEU A 10 6.83 -2.48 3.10
C LEU A 10 6.23 -2.44 1.68
N PRO A 11 6.53 -3.43 0.83
CA PRO A 11 5.91 -3.55 -0.49
C PRO A 11 4.41 -3.86 -0.42
N ILE A 12 3.63 -3.06 -1.14
CA ILE A 12 2.18 -3.23 -1.34
C ILE A 12 1.86 -3.24 -2.84
N SER A 13 1.19 -4.29 -3.28
CA SER A 13 0.65 -4.44 -4.63
C SER A 13 -0.82 -4.04 -4.63
N TYR A 14 -1.20 -3.06 -5.47
CA TYR A 14 -2.58 -2.64 -5.68
C TYR A 14 -3.04 -3.13 -7.06
N SER A 15 -4.17 -3.82 -7.08
CA SER A 15 -4.78 -4.35 -8.30
C SER A 15 -5.94 -3.47 -8.75
N GLY A 16 -6.15 -3.33 -10.06
CA GLY A 16 -7.25 -2.52 -10.61
C GLY A 16 -8.65 -3.01 -10.26
N ASN A 17 -8.79 -4.25 -9.78
CA ASN A 17 -10.05 -4.82 -9.30
C ASN A 17 -10.36 -4.50 -7.82
N GLY A 18 -9.65 -3.54 -7.21
CA GLY A 18 -9.88 -3.13 -5.83
C GLY A 18 -9.30 -4.07 -4.77
N THR A 19 -8.43 -5.03 -5.15
CA THR A 19 -7.70 -5.86 -4.18
C THR A 19 -6.28 -5.35 -3.95
N MET A 20 -5.75 -5.57 -2.76
CA MET A 20 -4.36 -5.25 -2.41
C MET A 20 -3.69 -6.38 -1.63
N ILE A 21 -2.37 -6.47 -1.76
CA ILE A 21 -1.52 -7.47 -1.09
C ILE A 21 -0.29 -6.77 -0.51
N GLY A 22 -0.01 -7.03 0.76
CA GLY A 22 1.18 -6.55 1.46
C GLY A 22 2.13 -7.68 1.81
N ARG A 23 3.44 -7.40 1.82
CA ARG A 23 4.49 -8.36 2.20
C ARG A 23 5.45 -7.71 3.19
N ALA A 24 5.46 -8.22 4.41
CA ALA A 24 6.14 -7.63 5.56
C ALA A 24 7.16 -8.60 6.18
N LYS A 25 7.92 -9.36 5.39
CA LYS A 25 8.85 -10.39 5.92
C LYS A 25 9.73 -9.86 7.08
N ASP A 26 10.42 -8.74 6.86
CA ASP A 26 11.32 -8.15 7.86
C ASP A 26 10.57 -7.32 8.92
N LEU A 27 9.24 -7.19 8.76
CA LEU A 27 8.34 -6.37 9.58
C LEU A 27 7.24 -7.22 10.24
N GLU A 28 7.36 -8.55 10.22
CA GLU A 28 6.32 -9.47 10.70
C GLU A 28 6.04 -9.24 12.20
N PHE A 29 7.10 -9.01 12.98
CA PHE A 29 6.96 -8.68 14.40
C PHE A 29 6.09 -7.44 14.66
N TYR A 30 6.12 -6.44 13.77
CA TYR A 30 5.32 -5.22 13.88
C TYR A 30 3.91 -5.37 13.32
N THR A 31 3.76 -6.16 12.26
CA THR A 31 2.50 -6.30 11.51
C THR A 31 1.64 -7.46 12.01
N GLY A 32 2.22 -8.39 12.77
CA GLY A 32 1.58 -9.61 13.26
C GLY A 32 1.56 -10.77 12.26
N SER A 33 1.93 -10.53 11.00
CA SER A 33 2.11 -11.58 9.98
C SER A 33 2.99 -11.07 8.83
N ALA A 34 3.81 -11.94 8.23
CA ALA A 34 4.65 -11.57 7.08
C ALA A 34 3.87 -11.22 5.81
N PHE A 35 2.56 -11.46 5.78
CA PHE A 35 1.71 -11.28 4.61
C PHE A 35 0.28 -10.93 5.03
N ASP A 36 -0.35 -10.04 4.28
CA ASP A 36 -1.80 -9.83 4.33
C ASP A 36 -2.36 -9.39 2.98
N ARG A 37 -3.68 -9.54 2.84
CA ARG A 37 -4.47 -9.08 1.69
C ARG A 37 -5.65 -8.26 2.16
N GLY A 38 -6.15 -7.41 1.28
CA GLY A 38 -7.26 -6.54 1.59
C GLY A 38 -7.93 -5.98 0.36
N THR A 39 -8.79 -5.01 0.61
CA THR A 39 -9.43 -4.21 -0.44
C THR A 39 -8.99 -2.76 -0.36
N TRP A 40 -9.03 -2.09 -1.50
CA TRP A 40 -8.78 -0.66 -1.60
C TRP A 40 -9.74 -0.03 -2.60
N TRP A 41 -10.02 1.24 -2.39
CA TRP A 41 -10.91 2.04 -3.23
C TRP A 41 -10.55 3.52 -3.10
N VAL A 42 -11.10 4.33 -3.98
CA VAL A 42 -10.92 5.79 -3.96
C VAL A 42 -12.23 6.42 -3.55
N VAL A 43 -12.19 7.34 -2.58
CA VAL A 43 -13.33 8.18 -2.18
C VAL A 43 -12.86 9.61 -2.16
N ALA A 44 -13.49 10.46 -2.98
CA ALA A 44 -13.07 11.84 -3.20
C ALA A 44 -11.56 11.92 -3.57
N ASP A 45 -10.76 12.59 -2.75
CA ASP A 45 -9.32 12.79 -2.92
C ASP A 45 -8.46 11.79 -2.13
N ARG A 46 -9.06 10.68 -1.66
CA ARG A 46 -8.44 9.74 -0.72
C ARG A 46 -8.41 8.35 -1.27
N VAL A 47 -7.33 7.64 -0.94
CA VAL A 47 -7.24 6.19 -1.11
C VAL A 47 -7.59 5.56 0.22
N CYS A 48 -8.70 4.84 0.25
CA CYS A 48 -9.15 4.05 1.39
C CYS A 48 -8.77 2.59 1.21
N HIS A 49 -8.46 1.92 2.30
CA HIS A 49 -8.05 0.54 2.29
C HIS A 49 -8.41 -0.17 3.58
N ARG A 50 -8.67 -1.47 3.45
CA ARG A 50 -8.99 -2.36 4.57
C ARG A 50 -8.25 -3.67 4.39
N TRP A 51 -7.31 -3.92 5.30
CA TRP A 51 -6.60 -5.19 5.41
C TRP A 51 -7.50 -6.27 6.03
N ARG A 52 -7.15 -7.55 5.89
CA ARG A 52 -7.90 -8.63 6.54
C ARG A 52 -7.55 -8.75 8.01
N SER A 53 -6.27 -8.62 8.36
CA SER A 53 -5.76 -8.75 9.74
C SER A 53 -4.88 -7.58 10.17
N TRP A 54 -4.05 -7.04 9.29
CA TRP A 54 -3.22 -5.88 9.62
C TRP A 54 -4.07 -4.69 10.01
N LEU A 55 -3.55 -3.84 10.90
CA LEU A 55 -4.26 -2.68 11.46
C LEU A 55 -5.66 -3.04 12.05
N GLY A 56 -5.80 -4.27 12.56
CA GLY A 56 -7.05 -4.78 13.12
C GLY A 56 -8.19 -4.92 12.10
N GLY A 57 -7.87 -4.95 10.80
CA GLY A 57 -8.85 -5.04 9.72
C GLY A 57 -9.82 -3.86 9.67
N LYS A 58 -9.41 -2.71 10.21
CA LYS A 58 -10.17 -1.45 10.12
C LYS A 58 -9.94 -0.77 8.79
N GLU A 59 -10.85 0.12 8.45
CA GLU A 59 -10.71 1.02 7.31
C GLU A 59 -9.75 2.16 7.68
N TYR A 60 -8.79 2.40 6.81
CA TYR A 60 -7.91 3.56 6.87
C TYR A 60 -7.97 4.28 5.53
N CYS A 61 -7.90 5.61 5.54
CA CYS A 61 -7.77 6.37 4.30
C CYS A 61 -6.62 7.36 4.39
N VAL A 62 -5.93 7.51 3.27
CA VAL A 62 -4.79 8.40 3.11
C VAL A 62 -4.99 9.32 1.92
N THR A 63 -4.50 10.55 2.03
CA THR A 63 -4.27 11.41 0.87
C THR A 63 -2.89 11.14 0.30
N LEU A 64 -2.77 11.19 -1.02
CA LEU A 64 -1.51 10.95 -1.73
C LEU A 64 -1.12 12.22 -2.50
N ARG A 65 0.14 12.65 -2.35
CA ARG A 65 0.77 13.67 -3.20
C ARG A 65 1.92 13.03 -3.96
N MET A 66 1.79 13.03 -5.28
CA MET A 66 2.81 12.52 -6.20
C MET A 66 3.95 13.53 -6.35
N ASP A 67 5.18 13.02 -6.39
CA ASP A 67 6.41 13.77 -6.65
C ASP A 67 7.35 12.89 -7.49
N GLY A 68 7.07 12.83 -8.80
CA GLY A 68 7.67 11.84 -9.69
C GLY A 68 7.30 10.41 -9.28
N GLU A 69 8.31 9.58 -9.02
CA GLU A 69 8.11 8.21 -8.49
C GLU A 69 7.87 8.17 -6.98
N LYS A 70 8.18 9.26 -6.28
CA LYS A 70 7.95 9.38 -4.84
C LYS A 70 6.49 9.75 -4.59
N VAL A 71 5.95 9.18 -3.54
CA VAL A 71 4.58 9.44 -3.07
C VAL A 71 4.67 9.87 -1.62
N HIS A 72 4.18 11.07 -1.33
CA HIS A 72 3.95 11.50 0.04
C HIS A 72 2.53 11.09 0.42
N TRP A 73 2.37 10.43 1.54
CA TRP A 73 1.05 10.04 2.04
C TRP A 73 0.82 10.65 3.42
N ARG A 74 -0.44 10.95 3.69
CA ARG A 74 -0.89 11.43 5.00
C ARG A 74 -2.20 10.73 5.36
N SER A 75 -2.26 10.15 6.54
CA SER A 75 -3.47 9.54 7.07
C SER A 75 -4.27 10.54 7.90
N GLN A 76 -5.54 10.21 8.12
CA GLN A 76 -6.46 11.08 8.87
C GLN A 76 -6.16 11.14 10.37
N ASP A 77 -5.51 10.12 10.93
CA ASP A 77 -5.04 10.05 12.32
C ASP A 77 -3.69 10.77 12.54
N GLY A 78 -3.20 11.51 11.54
CA GLY A 78 -2.07 12.42 11.67
C GLY A 78 -0.71 11.82 11.29
N TYR A 79 -0.63 10.51 11.00
CA TYR A 79 0.60 9.92 10.48
C TYR A 79 0.86 10.34 9.03
N SER A 80 2.12 10.33 8.65
CA SER A 80 2.55 10.61 7.29
C SER A 80 3.86 9.92 7.01
N GLY A 81 4.19 9.82 5.73
CA GLY A 81 5.46 9.24 5.31
C GLY A 81 5.64 9.34 3.82
N THR A 82 6.54 8.48 3.33
CA THR A 82 6.83 8.40 1.90
C THR A 82 6.72 6.97 1.42
N ALA A 83 6.45 6.83 0.13
CA ALA A 83 6.48 5.59 -0.58
C ALA A 83 7.08 5.83 -1.97
N THR A 84 7.48 4.76 -2.65
CA THR A 84 7.90 4.81 -4.05
C THR A 84 6.94 3.97 -4.89
N LEU A 85 6.55 4.47 -6.06
CA LEU A 85 5.86 3.66 -7.04
C LEU A 85 6.84 2.67 -7.65
N GLY A 86 6.54 1.38 -7.52
CA GLY A 86 7.24 0.35 -8.28
C GLY A 86 6.76 0.36 -9.72
N ALA A 87 7.61 -0.04 -10.65
CA ALA A 87 7.22 -0.21 -12.04
C ALA A 87 5.98 -1.13 -12.13
N LYS A 88 4.94 -0.67 -12.84
CA LYS A 88 3.85 -1.55 -13.25
C LYS A 88 4.51 -2.68 -14.04
N ARG A 89 4.43 -3.93 -13.57
CA ARG A 89 4.83 -5.06 -14.41
C ARG A 89 3.89 -5.02 -15.61
N ARG A 90 4.39 -4.47 -16.72
CA ARG A 90 3.70 -4.42 -17.99
C ARG A 90 3.58 -5.87 -18.45
N VAL A 91 2.52 -6.56 -18.03
CA VAL A 91 2.10 -7.80 -18.68
C VAL A 91 1.32 -7.34 -19.92
N TYR A 92 2.05 -6.82 -20.90
CA TYR A 92 1.57 -6.95 -22.28
C TYR A 92 2.08 -8.31 -22.69
N GLU A 93 1.12 -9.19 -22.91
CA GLU A 93 1.31 -10.52 -23.46
C GLU A 93 2.28 -10.43 -24.65
N ALA A 94 3.33 -11.23 -24.59
CA ALA A 94 4.06 -11.63 -25.77
C ALA A 94 3.08 -12.45 -26.63
N GLY A 95 2.24 -11.75 -27.38
CA GLY A 95 1.51 -12.28 -28.51
C GLY A 95 2.35 -12.09 -29.76
N MET A 96 3.25 -13.04 -30.01
CA MET A 96 3.71 -13.41 -31.36
C MET A 96 4.12 -14.88 -31.35
#